data_AF-A0A8T6WJK1-F1
#
_entry.id   AF-A0A8T6WJK1-F1
#
_cell.length_a   1.000
_cell.length_b   1.000
_cell.length_c   1.000
_cell.angle_alpha   90.00
_cell.angle_beta   90.00
_cell.angle_gamma   90.00
#
_symmetry.space_group_name_H-M   'P 1'
#
loop_
_entity.id
_entity.type
_entity.pdbx_description
1 polymer ?
#
loop_
_entity_poly.entity_id
_entity_poly.type
_entity_poly.pdbx_seq_one_letter_code
_entity_poly.pdbx_strand_id
1 'polypeptide(L)'
;AQEIEKKLQNLEAVKRISLAGSIRRRRETVGDVDILVTSRQPLRVMNFFTELAEVKRILAKGKTKSTVVLTNNLQVDLRVVEEESFGSALQYFTGSKEHNIRLREMALAKNWKLSEYSLLDKETDERIAGENEEEIYGALGLNYIEPELRENRGEIEASSEGRLPELVDYEKVKGDLHVHTTWSDGAHSIEEMAETAKSLGYEYLAICDHSQTLQIAHGLTEEDLRRQTE
;
A
#
# COMPACT_ATOMS: atom_id res chain seq x y z
N ALA A 1 6.97 4.38 -6.29
CA ALA A 1 6.48 3.00 -6.10
C ALA A 1 5.46 2.64 -7.18
N GLN A 2 4.29 3.30 -7.23
CA GLN A 2 3.23 3.03 -8.22
C GLN A 2 3.69 3.11 -9.68
N GLU A 3 4.57 4.06 -10.03
CA GLU A 3 5.09 4.13 -11.41
C GLU A 3 5.92 2.90 -11.80
N ILE A 4 6.76 2.40 -10.88
CA ILE A 4 7.58 1.20 -11.09
C ILE A 4 6.66 -0.03 -11.19
N GLU A 5 5.68 -0.14 -10.31
CA GLU A 5 4.65 -1.19 -10.36
C GLU A 5 3.95 -1.19 -11.72
N LYS A 6 3.49 -0.03 -12.21
CA LYS A 6 2.84 0.09 -13.52
C LYS A 6 3.76 -0.29 -14.68
N LYS A 7 5.04 0.10 -14.63
CA LYS A 7 6.04 -0.28 -15.65
C LYS A 7 6.25 -1.79 -15.67
N LEU A 8 6.34 -2.43 -14.50
CA LEU A 8 6.46 -3.88 -14.37
C LEU A 8 5.18 -4.61 -14.80
N GLN A 9 4.01 -4.09 -14.45
CA GLN A 9 2.72 -4.66 -14.84
C GLN A 9 2.55 -4.74 -16.36
N ASN A 10 3.10 -3.77 -17.09
CA ASN A 10 3.06 -3.74 -18.56
C ASN A 10 4.06 -4.71 -19.22
N LEU A 11 4.94 -5.35 -18.46
CA LEU A 11 5.85 -6.36 -18.98
C LEU A 11 5.10 -7.69 -19.12
N GLU A 12 5.00 -8.21 -20.34
CA GLU A 12 4.33 -9.50 -20.67
C GLU A 12 4.76 -10.69 -19.78
N ALA A 13 5.99 -10.66 -19.26
CA ALA A 13 6.49 -11.68 -18.35
C ALA A 13 5.80 -11.70 -16.98
N VAL A 14 5.15 -10.61 -16.58
CA VAL A 14 4.48 -10.44 -15.28
C VAL A 14 3.04 -10.92 -15.39
N LYS A 15 2.63 -11.80 -14.47
CA LYS A 15 1.25 -12.28 -14.39
C LYS A 15 0.46 -11.58 -13.28
N ARG A 16 1.02 -11.54 -12.06
CA ARG A 16 0.49 -10.77 -10.92
C ARG A 16 1.58 -9.85 -10.38
N ILE A 17 1.16 -8.73 -9.83
CA ILE A 17 2.04 -7.78 -9.16
C ILE A 17 1.30 -7.11 -8.02
N SER A 18 2.01 -6.79 -6.94
CA SER A 18 1.50 -5.95 -5.86
C SER A 18 2.66 -5.27 -5.14
N LEU A 19 2.44 -4.01 -4.75
CA LEU A 19 3.18 -3.42 -3.63
C LEU A 19 2.90 -4.21 -2.35
N ALA A 20 3.91 -4.34 -1.49
CA ALA A 20 3.82 -4.96 -0.18
C ALA A 20 4.39 -4.02 0.90
N GLY A 21 4.82 -4.59 2.03
CA GLY A 21 5.47 -3.86 3.10
C GLY A 21 4.59 -2.78 3.73
N SER A 22 5.26 -1.78 4.30
CA SER A 22 4.64 -0.66 5.00
C SER A 22 3.77 0.23 4.11
N ILE A 23 4.07 0.29 2.81
CA ILE A 23 3.27 1.04 1.82
C ILE A 23 1.88 0.44 1.71
N ARG A 24 1.79 -0.90 1.58
CA ARG A 24 0.49 -1.58 1.47
C ARG A 24 -0.34 -1.42 2.74
N ARG A 25 0.30 -1.30 3.92
CA ARG A 25 -0.36 -1.02 5.20
C ARG A 25 -0.62 0.47 5.47
N ARG A 26 -0.37 1.34 4.48
CA ARG A 26 -0.61 2.80 4.56
C ARG A 26 0.09 3.48 5.74
N ARG A 27 1.30 3.01 6.09
CA ARG A 27 2.12 3.67 7.13
C ARG A 27 2.49 5.09 6.70
N GLU A 28 2.42 6.01 7.65
CA GLU A 28 2.77 7.44 7.47
C GLU A 28 4.22 7.66 6.99
N THR A 29 5.12 6.77 7.38
CA THR A 29 6.52 6.77 6.96
C THR A 29 6.90 5.38 6.47
N VAL A 30 7.63 5.36 5.35
CA VAL A 30 8.05 4.13 4.67
C VAL A 30 9.56 4.16 4.48
N GLY A 31 10.22 3.05 4.76
CA GLY A 31 11.67 2.94 4.63
C GLY A 31 12.07 2.60 3.20
N ASP A 32 11.77 1.38 2.80
CA ASP A 32 11.94 0.84 1.46
C ASP A 32 10.59 0.48 0.82
N VAL A 33 10.65 0.15 -0.47
CA VAL A 33 9.51 -0.32 -1.26
C VAL A 33 9.67 -1.81 -1.51
N ASP A 34 8.71 -2.60 -1.06
CA ASP A 34 8.62 -4.02 -1.39
C ASP A 34 7.64 -4.22 -2.57
N ILE A 35 8.09 -4.93 -3.60
CA ILE A 35 7.26 -5.32 -4.75
C ILE A 35 7.32 -6.83 -4.92
N LEU A 36 6.14 -7.46 -5.01
CA LEU A 36 6.00 -8.87 -5.32
C LEU A 36 5.45 -9.06 -6.73
N VAL A 37 5.99 -10.02 -7.45
CA VAL A 37 5.62 -10.35 -8.82
C VAL A 37 5.49 -11.87 -8.97
N THR A 38 4.56 -12.34 -9.80
CA THR A 38 4.59 -13.71 -10.31
C THR A 38 5.01 -13.72 -11.78
N SER A 39 5.89 -14.66 -12.13
CA SER A 39 6.39 -14.78 -13.50
C SER A 39 7.01 -16.15 -13.76
N ARG A 40 6.74 -16.71 -14.94
CA ARG A 40 7.47 -17.88 -15.48
C ARG A 40 8.82 -17.51 -16.11
N GLN A 41 9.12 -16.21 -16.23
CA GLN A 41 10.34 -15.67 -16.80
C GLN A 41 11.04 -14.71 -15.81
N PRO A 42 11.41 -15.18 -14.60
CA PRO A 42 11.90 -14.32 -13.52
C PRO A 42 13.13 -13.48 -13.91
N LEU A 43 14.04 -14.03 -14.73
CA LEU A 43 15.21 -13.30 -15.22
C LEU A 43 14.84 -12.12 -16.14
N ARG A 44 13.79 -12.25 -16.96
CA ARG A 44 13.31 -11.16 -17.83
C ARG A 44 12.77 -10.01 -16.97
N VAL A 45 12.02 -10.32 -15.92
CA VAL A 45 11.54 -9.35 -14.94
C VAL A 45 12.70 -8.67 -14.22
N MET A 46 13.65 -9.44 -13.69
CA MET A 46 14.80 -8.91 -12.94
C MET A 46 15.68 -8.01 -13.81
N ASN A 47 15.94 -8.39 -15.06
CA ASN A 47 16.71 -7.57 -15.99
C ASN A 47 16.00 -6.24 -16.27
N PHE A 48 14.73 -6.29 -16.68
CA PHE A 48 13.92 -5.10 -16.93
C PHE A 48 13.90 -4.16 -15.72
N PHE A 49 13.64 -4.69 -14.53
CA PHE A 49 13.61 -3.91 -13.28
C PHE A 49 14.94 -3.20 -13.01
N THR A 50 16.06 -3.90 -13.18
CA THR A 50 17.39 -3.35 -12.91
C THR A 50 17.88 -2.34 -13.95
N GLU A 51 17.23 -2.28 -15.12
CA GLU A 51 17.56 -1.41 -16.25
C GLU A 51 16.64 -0.18 -16.37
N LEU A 52 15.68 -0.01 -15.44
CA LEU A 52 14.82 1.17 -15.38
C LEU A 52 15.66 2.45 -15.27
N ALA A 53 15.24 3.52 -15.96
CA ALA A 53 15.98 4.78 -16.02
C ALA A 53 16.13 5.45 -14.65
N GLU A 54 15.21 5.18 -13.73
CA GLU A 54 15.21 5.70 -12.37
C GLU A 54 16.22 4.99 -11.45
N VAL A 55 16.79 3.85 -11.88
CA VAL A 55 17.77 3.10 -11.10
C VAL A 55 19.11 3.82 -11.11
N LYS A 56 19.55 4.26 -9.92
CA LYS A 56 20.85 4.90 -9.70
C LYS A 56 21.95 3.87 -9.44
N ARG A 57 21.65 2.84 -8.65
CA ARG A 57 22.59 1.73 -8.37
C ARG A 57 21.84 0.43 -8.07
N ILE A 58 22.45 -0.68 -8.41
CA ILE A 58 21.99 -2.02 -8.06
C ILE A 58 22.74 -2.47 -6.81
N LEU A 59 22.04 -2.79 -5.72
CA LEU A 59 22.64 -3.33 -4.50
C LEU A 59 22.79 -4.86 -4.58
N ALA A 60 21.79 -5.52 -5.15
CA ALA A 60 21.79 -6.95 -5.36
C ALA A 60 20.97 -7.30 -6.61
N LYS A 61 21.46 -8.28 -7.39
CA LYS A 61 20.74 -8.83 -8.55
C LYS A 61 20.83 -10.35 -8.52
N GLY A 62 19.71 -11.00 -8.27
CA GLY A 62 19.56 -12.45 -8.24
C GLY A 62 18.54 -12.94 -9.25
N LYS A 63 18.31 -14.26 -9.27
CA LYS A 63 17.33 -14.86 -10.20
C LYS A 63 15.89 -14.46 -9.87
N THR A 64 15.56 -14.41 -8.59
CA THR A 64 14.19 -14.16 -8.09
C THR A 64 14.11 -13.02 -7.09
N LYS A 65 15.24 -12.40 -6.73
CA LYS A 65 15.29 -11.22 -5.87
C LYS A 65 16.29 -10.22 -6.43
N SER A 66 15.91 -8.95 -6.53
CA SER A 66 16.83 -7.85 -6.79
C SER A 66 16.51 -6.66 -5.89
N THR A 67 17.54 -5.91 -5.54
CA THR A 67 17.44 -4.68 -4.75
C THR A 67 18.16 -3.57 -5.49
N VAL A 68 17.46 -2.45 -5.70
CA VAL A 68 17.99 -1.26 -6.35
C VAL A 68 17.80 -0.04 -5.46
N VAL A 69 18.60 1.00 -5.72
CA VAL A 69 18.39 2.34 -5.18
C VAL A 69 18.11 3.27 -6.33
N LEU A 70 17.04 4.05 -6.21
CA LEU A 70 16.60 5.00 -7.22
C LEU A 70 17.38 6.32 -7.14
N THR A 71 17.20 7.18 -8.13
CA THR A 71 17.81 8.52 -8.19
C THR A 71 17.45 9.41 -7.00
N ASN A 72 16.23 9.26 -6.46
CA ASN A 72 15.77 9.93 -5.24
C ASN A 72 16.26 9.27 -3.92
N ASN A 73 17.17 8.30 -4.01
CA ASN A 73 17.73 7.50 -2.90
C ASN A 73 16.76 6.53 -2.20
N LEU A 74 15.55 6.32 -2.73
CA LEU A 74 14.64 5.30 -2.23
C LEU A 74 15.15 3.90 -2.62
N GLN A 75 15.15 2.96 -1.67
CA GLN A 75 15.46 1.55 -1.94
C GLN A 75 14.19 0.80 -2.37
N VAL A 76 14.32 -0.06 -3.37
CA VAL A 76 13.24 -0.91 -3.87
C VAL A 76 13.71 -2.36 -3.93
N ASP A 77 13.00 -3.23 -3.21
CA ASP A 77 13.16 -4.67 -3.21
C ASP A 77 12.10 -5.29 -4.12
N LEU A 78 12.54 -6.03 -5.14
CA LEU A 78 11.65 -6.80 -6.02
C LEU A 78 11.86 -8.29 -5.78
N ARG A 79 10.76 -9.03 -5.63
CA ARG A 79 10.77 -10.50 -5.53
C ARG A 79 9.82 -11.11 -6.55
N VAL A 80 10.31 -12.12 -7.26
CA VAL A 80 9.47 -13.00 -8.07
C VAL A 80 9.19 -14.26 -7.27
N VAL A 81 7.91 -14.60 -7.14
CA VAL A 81 7.41 -15.78 -6.45
C VAL A 81 6.59 -16.65 -7.39
N GLU A 82 6.45 -17.93 -7.04
CA GLU A 82 5.56 -18.84 -7.75
C GLU A 82 4.10 -18.42 -7.59
N GLU A 83 3.28 -18.73 -8.59
CA GLU A 83 1.88 -18.29 -8.65
C GLU A 83 1.06 -18.80 -7.45
N GLU A 84 1.26 -20.07 -7.13
CA GLU A 84 0.58 -20.79 -6.06
C GLU A 84 1.01 -20.29 -4.67
N SER A 85 2.08 -19.49 -4.61
CA SER A 85 2.65 -18.94 -3.38
C SER A 85 2.36 -17.45 -3.21
N PHE A 86 1.69 -16.80 -4.17
CA PHE A 86 1.54 -15.35 -4.17
C PHE A 86 0.76 -14.83 -2.96
N GLY A 87 -0.31 -15.51 -2.54
CA GLY A 87 -1.06 -15.17 -1.34
C GLY A 87 -0.20 -15.25 -0.08
N SER A 88 0.57 -16.32 0.09
CA SER A 88 1.50 -16.47 1.22
C SER A 88 2.61 -15.41 1.22
N ALA A 89 3.19 -15.15 0.05
CA ALA A 89 4.21 -14.12 -0.07
C ALA A 89 3.62 -12.73 0.23
N LEU A 90 2.43 -12.44 -0.29
CA LEU A 90 1.76 -11.15 -0.06
C LEU A 90 1.44 -10.95 1.42
N GLN A 91 0.88 -11.96 2.09
CA GLN A 91 0.66 -11.94 3.54
C GLN A 91 1.98 -11.67 4.28
N TYR A 92 3.01 -12.46 3.98
CA TYR A 92 4.30 -12.41 4.64
C TYR A 92 5.01 -11.05 4.47
N PHE A 93 5.15 -10.57 3.23
CA PHE A 93 5.87 -9.33 2.93
C PHE A 93 5.03 -8.07 3.20
N THR A 94 3.70 -8.19 3.28
CA THR A 94 2.87 -7.08 3.79
C THR A 94 3.10 -6.88 5.28
N GLY A 95 3.21 -7.96 6.05
CA GLY A 95 3.38 -7.85 7.50
C GLY A 95 2.16 -7.24 8.22
N SER A 96 2.33 -6.55 9.34
CA SER A 96 3.61 -6.24 10.02
C SER A 96 4.34 -7.49 10.55
N LYS A 97 5.56 -7.32 11.06
CA LYS A 97 6.32 -8.42 11.67
C LYS A 97 5.53 -9.04 12.82
N GLU A 98 4.92 -8.22 13.64
CA GLU A 98 4.12 -8.58 14.81
C GLU A 98 2.86 -9.34 14.38
N HIS A 99 2.15 -8.86 13.37
CA HIS A 99 1.02 -9.57 12.76
C HIS A 99 1.44 -10.97 12.26
N ASN A 100 2.56 -11.06 11.54
CA ASN A 100 3.09 -12.32 11.04
C ASN A 100 3.50 -13.30 12.14
N ILE A 101 3.95 -12.81 13.30
CA ILE A 101 4.27 -13.66 14.44
C ILE A 101 3.00 -14.33 14.96
N ARG A 102 1.91 -13.56 15.14
CA ARG A 102 0.62 -14.08 15.62
C ARG A 102 0.05 -15.14 14.69
N LEU A 103 0.04 -14.89 13.37
CA LEU A 103 -0.45 -15.89 12.42
C LEU A 103 0.40 -17.17 12.42
N ARG A 104 1.72 -17.05 12.58
CA ARG A 104 2.61 -18.22 12.70
C ARG A 104 2.38 -18.99 13.99
N GLU A 105 2.14 -18.32 15.11
CA GLU A 105 1.78 -18.97 16.38
C GLU A 105 0.46 -19.75 16.26
N MET A 106 -0.54 -19.16 15.60
CA MET A 106 -1.82 -19.84 15.31
C MET A 106 -1.64 -21.07 14.41
N ALA A 107 -0.82 -20.96 13.36
CA ALA A 107 -0.49 -22.09 12.50
C ALA A 107 0.20 -23.21 13.31
N LEU A 108 1.19 -22.86 14.14
CA LEU A 108 1.92 -23.82 14.97
C LEU A 108 1.01 -24.54 15.96
N ALA A 109 0.02 -23.86 16.54
CA ALA A 109 -0.97 -24.48 17.43
C ALA A 109 -1.82 -25.56 16.73
N LYS A 110 -1.93 -25.51 15.41
CA LYS A 110 -2.58 -26.51 14.55
C LYS A 110 -1.61 -27.55 13.97
N ASN A 111 -0.35 -27.55 14.42
CA ASN A 111 0.76 -28.31 13.83
C ASN A 111 1.05 -27.99 12.36
N TRP A 112 0.79 -26.74 11.96
CA TRP A 112 1.06 -26.24 10.62
C TRP A 112 2.26 -25.30 10.60
N LYS A 113 2.80 -25.05 9.40
CA LYS A 113 3.91 -24.14 9.15
C LYS A 113 3.50 -23.10 8.12
N LEU A 114 3.38 -21.85 8.57
CA LEU A 114 3.20 -20.70 7.70
C LEU A 114 4.56 -20.10 7.31
N SER A 115 4.80 -19.95 6.01
CA SER A 115 6.01 -19.37 5.41
C SER A 115 5.66 -18.41 4.27
N GLU A 116 6.66 -17.77 3.67
CA GLU A 116 6.47 -16.95 2.46
C GLU A 116 6.02 -17.75 1.22
N TYR A 117 6.09 -19.08 1.25
CA TYR A 117 5.73 -19.94 0.11
C TYR A 117 4.34 -20.57 0.23
N SER A 118 3.92 -20.89 1.45
CA SER A 118 2.68 -21.63 1.72
C SER A 118 2.39 -21.75 3.21
N LEU A 119 1.14 -22.12 3.50
CA LEU A 119 0.73 -22.79 4.73
C LEU A 119 0.73 -24.31 4.50
N LEU A 120 1.55 -25.04 5.25
CA LEU A 120 1.74 -26.49 5.12
C LEU A 120 1.36 -27.22 6.41
N ASP A 121 0.87 -28.44 6.28
CA ASP A 121 0.81 -29.39 7.40
C ASP A 121 2.21 -29.94 7.69
N LYS A 122 2.66 -29.94 8.96
CA LYS A 122 4.02 -30.39 9.30
C LYS A 122 4.20 -31.91 9.31
N GLU A 123 3.12 -32.68 9.37
CA GLU A 123 3.18 -34.14 9.36
C GLU A 123 3.17 -34.69 7.95
N THR A 124 2.30 -34.18 7.09
CA THR A 124 2.12 -34.68 5.72
C THR A 124 2.89 -33.89 4.66
N ASP A 125 3.38 -32.70 5.00
CA ASP A 125 3.98 -31.72 4.08
C ASP A 125 2.99 -31.27 2.98
N GLU A 126 1.68 -31.50 3.17
CA GLU A 126 0.63 -31.10 2.26
C GLU A 126 0.35 -29.60 2.35
N ARG A 127 0.08 -28.99 1.19
CA ARG A 127 -0.29 -27.58 1.10
C ARG A 127 -1.74 -27.38 1.49
N ILE A 128 -1.95 -26.57 2.53
CA ILE A 128 -3.28 -26.20 3.04
C ILE A 128 -3.77 -24.94 2.33
N ALA A 129 -2.90 -23.94 2.15
CA ALA A 129 -3.22 -22.67 1.50
C ALA A 129 -1.95 -22.00 0.94
N GLY A 130 -2.13 -21.06 0.02
CA GLY A 130 -1.04 -20.15 -0.35
C GLY A 130 -1.23 -19.32 -1.62
N GLU A 131 -2.23 -19.64 -2.44
CA GLU A 131 -2.47 -18.91 -3.70
C GLU A 131 -3.07 -17.52 -3.44
N ASN A 132 -3.93 -17.43 -2.41
CA ASN A 132 -4.63 -16.22 -1.99
C ASN A 132 -4.45 -15.97 -0.48
N GLU A 133 -4.53 -14.71 -0.07
CA GLU A 133 -4.38 -14.34 1.35
C GLU A 133 -5.58 -14.82 2.17
N GLU A 134 -6.78 -14.74 1.59
CA GLU A 134 -8.06 -15.13 2.15
C GLU A 134 -8.08 -16.61 2.55
N GLU A 135 -7.45 -17.48 1.74
CA GLU A 135 -7.31 -18.92 2.06
C GLU A 135 -6.48 -19.13 3.32
N ILE A 136 -5.43 -18.34 3.52
CA ILE A 136 -4.55 -18.44 4.70
C ILE A 136 -5.30 -17.98 5.93
N TYR A 137 -5.97 -16.82 5.87
CA TYR A 137 -6.79 -16.33 6.99
C TYR A 137 -7.91 -17.34 7.30
N GLY A 138 -8.64 -17.81 6.29
CA GLY A 138 -9.71 -18.79 6.44
C GLY A 138 -9.24 -20.10 7.06
N ALA A 139 -8.12 -20.66 6.61
CA ALA A 139 -7.52 -21.87 7.20
C ALA A 139 -7.17 -21.68 8.69
N LEU A 140 -6.71 -20.48 9.06
CA LEU A 140 -6.42 -20.12 10.45
C LEU A 140 -7.67 -19.78 11.28
N GLY A 141 -8.87 -19.82 10.69
CA GLY A 141 -10.13 -19.51 11.36
C GLY A 141 -10.36 -18.01 11.53
N LEU A 142 -9.84 -17.20 10.61
CA LEU A 142 -9.93 -15.75 10.60
C LEU A 142 -10.71 -15.27 9.38
N ASN A 143 -11.45 -14.18 9.53
CA ASN A 143 -11.88 -13.37 8.40
C ASN A 143 -10.68 -12.66 7.77
N TYR A 144 -10.77 -12.28 6.49
CA TYR A 144 -9.74 -11.50 5.83
C TYR A 144 -9.48 -10.20 6.60
N ILE A 145 -8.20 -9.89 6.83
CA ILE A 145 -7.78 -8.69 7.56
C ILE A 145 -7.12 -7.73 6.57
N GLU A 146 -7.73 -6.56 6.40
CA GLU A 146 -7.20 -5.52 5.51
C GLU A 146 -5.77 -5.12 5.92
N PRO A 147 -4.86 -4.88 4.96
CA PRO A 147 -3.46 -4.54 5.22
C PRO A 147 -3.26 -3.41 6.24
N GLU A 148 -4.10 -2.38 6.21
CA GLU A 148 -4.09 -1.21 7.10
C GLU A 148 -4.25 -1.58 8.58
N LEU A 149 -4.89 -2.71 8.88
CA LEU A 149 -5.15 -3.18 10.24
C LEU A 149 -4.03 -4.07 10.80
N ARG A 150 -3.11 -4.55 9.95
CA ARG A 150 -2.12 -5.60 10.29
C ARG A 150 -0.95 -5.08 11.11
N GLU A 151 -1.23 -4.60 12.31
CA GLU A 151 -0.27 -4.00 13.23
C GLU A 151 -0.26 -4.65 14.62
N ASN A 152 -0.97 -5.77 14.80
CA ASN A 152 -1.11 -6.50 16.07
C ASN A 152 -1.65 -5.59 17.20
N ARG A 153 -2.77 -4.92 16.94
CA ARG A 153 -3.44 -3.96 17.85
C ARG A 153 -4.87 -4.40 18.19
N GLY A 154 -5.20 -5.68 17.98
CA GLY A 154 -6.50 -6.26 18.27
C GLY A 154 -7.26 -6.77 17.03
N GLU A 155 -6.65 -6.67 15.85
CA GLU A 155 -7.26 -7.08 14.57
C GLU A 155 -7.42 -8.60 14.45
N ILE A 156 -6.53 -9.38 15.07
CA ILE A 156 -6.59 -10.85 15.05
C ILE A 156 -7.79 -11.32 15.87
N GLU A 157 -7.93 -10.82 17.09
CA GLU A 157 -9.06 -11.12 17.97
C GLU A 157 -10.38 -10.66 17.33
N ALA A 158 -10.40 -9.43 16.81
CA ALA A 158 -11.56 -8.89 16.11
C ALA A 158 -11.97 -9.73 14.90
N SER A 159 -11.00 -10.22 14.13
CA SER A 159 -11.24 -11.10 12.99
C SER A 159 -11.85 -12.44 13.41
N SER A 160 -11.28 -13.09 14.43
CA SER A 160 -11.76 -14.38 14.94
C SER A 160 -13.19 -14.31 15.50
N GLU A 161 -13.58 -13.17 16.06
CA GLU A 161 -14.90 -12.91 16.62
C GLU A 161 -15.89 -12.31 15.59
N GLY A 162 -15.47 -12.07 14.35
CA GLY A 162 -16.32 -11.48 13.31
C GLY A 162 -16.70 -10.02 13.54
N ARG A 163 -15.85 -9.28 14.27
CA ARG A 163 -16.07 -7.87 14.67
C ARG A 163 -14.99 -6.92 14.14
N LEU A 164 -14.41 -7.24 12.97
CA LEU A 164 -13.51 -6.29 12.29
C LEU A 164 -14.28 -5.00 11.99
N PRO A 165 -13.63 -3.83 12.11
CA PRO A 165 -14.26 -2.58 11.77
C PRO A 165 -14.51 -2.51 10.26
N GLU A 166 -15.61 -1.87 9.87
CA GLU A 166 -15.80 -1.46 8.48
C GLU A 166 -14.89 -0.26 8.20
N LEU A 167 -14.02 -0.37 7.19
CA LEU A 167 -13.13 0.72 6.80
C LEU A 167 -13.86 1.72 5.90
N VAL A 168 -13.42 2.97 5.96
CA VAL A 168 -13.88 4.03 5.06
C VAL A 168 -13.11 3.91 3.75
N ASP A 169 -13.83 3.65 2.67
CA ASP A 169 -13.27 3.65 1.31
C ASP A 169 -13.13 5.10 0.79
N TYR A 170 -12.19 5.31 -0.14
CA TYR A 170 -12.04 6.57 -0.87
C TYR A 170 -13.34 6.98 -1.57
N GLU A 171 -14.13 6.02 -2.05
CA GLU A 171 -15.42 6.27 -2.71
C GLU A 171 -16.48 6.85 -1.76
N LYS A 172 -16.30 6.66 -0.44
CA LYS A 172 -17.17 7.25 0.60
C LYS A 172 -16.76 8.69 0.94
N VAL A 173 -15.60 9.17 0.46
CA VAL A 173 -15.14 10.54 0.68
C VAL A 173 -15.86 11.48 -0.28
N LYS A 174 -16.73 12.34 0.27
CA LYS A 174 -17.57 13.26 -0.49
C LYS A 174 -16.91 14.61 -0.78
N GLY A 175 -15.77 14.91 -0.18
CA GLY A 175 -15.13 16.21 -0.32
C GLY A 175 -13.92 16.38 0.57
N ASP A 176 -13.08 17.34 0.22
CA ASP A 176 -11.97 17.79 1.05
C ASP A 176 -12.44 18.95 1.94
N LEU A 177 -12.12 18.87 3.23
CA LEU A 177 -12.57 19.80 4.26
C LEU A 177 -11.51 20.84 4.64
N HIS A 178 -10.35 20.85 3.96
CA HIS A 178 -9.33 21.85 4.21
C HIS A 178 -8.44 22.05 2.99
N VAL A 179 -8.77 23.04 2.15
CA VAL A 179 -7.91 23.44 1.04
C VAL A 179 -7.67 24.95 1.01
N HIS A 180 -6.54 25.34 0.41
CA HIS A 180 -6.12 26.72 0.27
C HIS A 180 -6.19 27.14 -1.19
N THR A 181 -6.39 28.43 -1.43
CA THR A 181 -6.49 29.02 -2.76
C THR A 181 -5.50 30.17 -2.91
N THR A 182 -5.46 30.77 -4.10
CA THR A 182 -4.66 31.97 -4.37
C THR A 182 -5.06 33.19 -3.52
N TRP A 183 -6.13 33.11 -2.74
CA TRP A 183 -6.49 34.15 -1.78
C TRP A 183 -5.54 34.21 -0.57
N SER A 184 -4.93 33.09 -0.16
CA SER A 184 -3.80 33.09 0.79
C SER A 184 -2.51 32.56 0.16
N ASP A 185 -2.25 31.28 0.32
CA ASP A 185 -0.97 30.59 0.04
C ASP A 185 -1.16 29.35 -0.83
N GLY A 186 -2.39 29.10 -1.29
CA GLY A 186 -2.68 28.10 -2.30
C GLY A 186 -2.20 28.52 -3.68
N ALA A 187 -1.98 27.54 -4.54
CA ALA A 187 -1.48 27.76 -5.90
C ALA A 187 -2.59 27.94 -6.95
N HIS A 188 -3.86 27.69 -6.58
CA HIS A 188 -4.98 27.59 -7.51
C HIS A 188 -6.15 28.49 -7.09
N SER A 189 -6.87 29.01 -8.06
CA SER A 189 -8.09 29.77 -7.84
C SER A 189 -9.22 28.88 -7.32
N ILE A 190 -10.28 29.49 -6.76
CA ILE A 190 -11.47 28.75 -6.31
C ILE A 190 -12.10 27.95 -7.47
N GLU A 191 -12.15 28.53 -8.67
CA GLU A 191 -12.71 27.88 -9.86
C GLU A 191 -11.92 26.61 -10.24
N GLU A 192 -10.59 26.70 -10.35
CA GLU A 192 -9.73 25.56 -10.65
C GLU A 192 -9.84 24.45 -9.59
N MET A 193 -9.94 24.83 -8.31
CA MET A 193 -10.11 23.90 -7.20
C MET A 193 -11.48 23.20 -7.26
N ALA A 194 -12.55 23.94 -7.56
CA ALA A 194 -13.90 23.39 -7.71
C ALA A 194 -14.02 22.46 -8.93
N GLU A 195 -13.41 22.81 -10.06
CA GLU A 195 -13.35 21.96 -11.26
C GLU A 195 -12.62 20.65 -10.97
N THR A 196 -11.48 20.73 -10.27
CA THR A 196 -10.71 19.54 -9.86
C THR A 196 -11.52 18.67 -8.91
N ALA A 197 -12.14 19.25 -7.88
CA ALA A 197 -12.99 18.52 -6.94
C ALA A 197 -14.14 17.80 -7.67
N LYS A 198 -14.77 18.46 -8.65
CA LYS A 198 -15.80 17.86 -9.50
C LYS A 198 -15.26 16.70 -10.34
N SER A 199 -14.04 16.81 -10.90
CA SER A 199 -13.40 15.73 -11.66
C SER A 199 -13.06 14.51 -10.80
N LEU A 200 -12.79 14.72 -9.51
CA LEU A 200 -12.56 13.69 -8.50
C LEU A 200 -13.87 13.07 -7.98
N GLY A 201 -15.03 13.62 -8.36
CA GLY A 201 -16.34 13.14 -7.93
C GLY A 201 -16.79 13.65 -6.56
N TYR A 202 -16.15 14.69 -6.03
CA TYR A 202 -16.56 15.31 -4.77
C TYR A 202 -17.87 16.10 -4.91
N GLU A 203 -18.70 16.04 -3.87
CA GLU A 203 -19.94 16.79 -3.71
C GLU A 203 -19.68 18.21 -3.18
N TYR A 204 -18.62 18.40 -2.41
CA TYR A 204 -18.27 19.68 -1.80
C TYR A 204 -16.76 19.85 -1.59
N LEU A 205 -16.36 21.09 -1.35
CA LEU A 205 -15.01 21.49 -1.02
C LEU A 205 -15.06 22.62 0.03
N ALA A 206 -14.27 22.52 1.09
CA ALA A 206 -14.15 23.60 2.08
C ALA A 206 -12.88 24.43 1.81
N ILE A 207 -13.09 25.67 1.37
CA ILE A 207 -12.02 26.66 1.22
C ILE A 207 -11.68 27.21 2.61
N CYS A 208 -10.43 27.03 3.03
CA CYS A 208 -9.93 27.32 4.38
C CYS A 208 -8.67 28.20 4.32
N ASP A 209 -8.70 29.26 3.51
CA ASP A 209 -7.59 30.21 3.41
C ASP A 209 -7.23 30.84 4.76
N HIS A 210 -5.96 31.21 4.92
CA HIS A 210 -5.44 31.68 6.20
C HIS A 210 -6.04 33.01 6.63
N SER A 211 -6.21 33.18 7.94
CA SER A 211 -6.54 34.46 8.55
C SER A 211 -5.33 35.41 8.60
N GLN A 212 -5.60 36.71 8.68
CA GLN A 212 -4.65 37.82 8.79
C GLN A 212 -3.48 37.63 9.79
N THR A 213 -3.65 36.80 10.83
CA THR A 213 -2.63 36.59 11.88
C THR A 213 -1.41 35.79 11.42
N LEU A 214 -1.52 35.03 10.32
CA LEU A 214 -0.39 34.34 9.68
C LEU A 214 0.25 35.25 8.62
N GLN A 215 1.08 36.21 9.06
CA GLN A 215 1.73 37.20 8.19
C GLN A 215 2.62 36.59 7.09
N ILE A 216 3.12 35.37 7.28
CA ILE A 216 3.97 34.67 6.31
C ILE A 216 3.14 34.10 5.15
N ALA A 217 1.85 33.86 5.36
CA ALA A 217 0.98 33.15 4.42
C ALA A 217 -0.03 34.06 3.70
N HIS A 218 0.24 35.38 3.65
CA HIS A 218 -0.64 36.37 3.02
C HIS A 218 -2.12 36.26 3.45
N GLY A 219 -2.35 36.02 4.75
CA GLY A 219 -3.70 35.77 5.27
C GLY A 219 -4.69 36.91 4.99
N LEU A 220 -5.95 36.55 4.74
CA LEU A 220 -7.00 37.46 4.30
C LEU A 220 -7.33 38.47 5.39
N THR A 221 -7.51 39.73 4.99
CA THR A 221 -8.17 40.74 5.82
C THR A 221 -9.67 40.43 5.94
N GLU A 222 -10.36 41.07 6.88
CA GLU A 222 -11.83 40.96 6.95
C GLU A 222 -12.53 41.42 5.65
N GLU A 223 -11.94 42.38 4.94
CA GLU A 223 -12.46 42.86 3.66
C GLU A 223 -12.26 41.82 2.56
N ASP A 224 -11.07 41.22 2.48
CA ASP A 224 -10.78 40.16 1.50
C ASP A 224 -11.65 38.92 1.74
N LEU A 225 -11.88 38.56 3.00
CA LEU A 225 -12.77 37.44 3.34
C LEU A 225 -14.20 37.69 2.86
N ARG A 226 -14.72 38.91 3.01
CA ARG A 226 -16.06 39.25 2.48
C ARG A 226 -16.09 39.14 0.96
N ARG A 227 -15.07 39.66 0.28
CA ARG A 227 -14.96 39.58 -1.18
C ARG A 227 -14.83 38.15 -1.69
N GLN A 228 -14.22 37.26 -0.92
CA GLN A 228 -14.12 35.84 -1.26
C GLN A 228 -15.47 35.12 -1.23
N THR A 229 -16.41 35.59 -0.39
CA THR A 229 -17.75 35.00 -0.25
C THR A 229 -18.79 35.53 -1.25
N GLU A 230 -18.44 36.55 -2.04
CA GLU A 230 -19.30 37.15 -3.08
C GLU A 230 -19.17 36.40 -4.42
#